data_AF-A0A1Q7WC38-F1
#
_entry.id   AF-A0A1Q7WC38-F1
#
_cell.length_a   1.000
_cell.length_b   1.000
_cell.length_c   1.000
_cell.angle_alpha   90.00
_cell.angle_beta   90.00
_cell.angle_gamma   90.00
#
_symmetry.space_group_name_H-M   'P 1'
#
loop_
_entity.id
_entity.type
_entity.pdbx_description
1 polymer ?
#
loop_
_entity_poly.entity_id
_entity_poly.type
_entity_poly.pdbx_seq_one_letter_code
_entity_poly.pdbx_strand_id
1 'polypeptide(L)'
;MSGRTGARVSTGRLCEDARVDLEELRLAVYRSFARTGRPPGAGDLAKQLASDVAAVQPGLVELARARHLVLDQVGRIVMAHPFSAVPLGFAVMGRQTLWWGGCAWDSFALPQVLLDEGEVLVSTRCPACFRPHAWNVGSEGPPDGDQVAHFLVPVARMWEDVVHTCRHQRLFCAEECVDAWCRQTGSTRGYVMDLSTLWRLASHWYDGRLDRGYVRREPEAAQAYLRTVGLSGPFWGL
;
A
#
# COMPACT_ATOMS: atom_id res chain seq x y z
N MET A 1 19.76 -5.44 69.52
CA MET A 1 18.28 -5.46 69.45
C MET A 1 17.90 -4.23 68.62
N SER A 2 17.76 -4.37 67.29
CA SER A 2 16.51 -4.71 66.57
C SER A 2 15.40 -3.71 66.92
N GLY A 3 14.78 -2.91 66.06
CA GLY A 3 14.74 -2.63 64.61
C GLY A 3 13.92 -1.32 64.51
N ARG A 4 13.46 -0.75 63.39
CA ARG A 4 13.40 -1.09 61.98
C ARG A 4 13.07 0.24 61.28
N THR A 5 13.83 0.57 60.26
CA THR A 5 13.66 1.73 59.37
C THR A 5 12.34 1.62 58.61
N GLY A 6 11.48 2.62 58.72
CA GLY A 6 10.23 2.71 57.96
C GLY A 6 10.50 3.05 56.50
N ALA A 7 10.54 2.02 55.64
CA ALA A 7 10.58 2.20 54.20
C ALA A 7 9.19 2.67 53.72
N ARG A 8 9.13 3.90 53.19
CA ARG A 8 8.02 4.34 52.35
C ARG A 8 8.02 3.51 51.08
N VAL A 9 7.08 2.58 50.98
CA VAL A 9 6.73 1.96 49.70
C VAL A 9 5.97 3.02 48.91
N SER A 10 6.67 3.71 48.00
CA SER A 10 5.99 4.37 46.90
C SER A 10 5.43 3.26 46.02
N THR A 11 4.14 3.02 46.12
CA THR A 11 3.39 2.26 45.13
C THR A 11 3.43 3.03 43.81
N GLY A 12 4.52 2.81 43.07
CA GLY A 12 4.63 3.18 41.68
C GLY A 12 3.46 2.54 40.94
N ARG A 13 2.61 3.40 40.38
CA ARG A 13 1.61 3.05 39.39
C ARG A 13 2.36 2.49 38.18
N LEU A 14 2.59 1.18 38.16
CA LEU A 14 3.14 0.46 37.01
C LEU A 14 1.98 -0.27 36.33
N CYS A 15 1.93 -0.15 35.01
CA CYS A 15 0.90 -0.61 34.08
C CYS A 15 -0.32 0.32 33.90
N GLU A 16 -0.07 1.57 33.48
CA GLU A 16 -0.94 2.23 32.50
C GLU A 16 -0.31 1.97 31.13
N ASP A 17 -0.92 1.04 30.37
CA ASP A 17 -0.82 0.84 28.91
C ASP A 17 0.42 1.43 28.22
N ALA A 18 1.55 0.70 28.19
CA ALA A 18 2.67 0.99 27.29
C ALA A 18 2.29 0.64 25.84
N ARG A 19 1.33 1.38 25.28
CA ARG A 19 0.96 1.28 23.86
C ARG A 19 2.03 1.96 23.03
N VAL A 20 2.47 1.28 21.98
CA VAL A 20 3.36 1.86 20.98
C VAL A 20 2.66 3.03 20.32
N ASP A 21 3.39 4.13 20.11
CA ASP A 21 2.90 5.24 19.28
C ASP A 21 2.59 4.72 17.86
N LEU A 22 1.33 4.79 17.46
CA LEU A 22 0.86 4.25 16.19
C LEU A 22 1.45 4.97 14.99
N GLU A 23 1.74 6.27 15.09
CA GLU A 23 2.40 7.00 14.02
C GLU A 23 3.84 6.51 13.85
N GLU A 24 4.58 6.36 14.95
CA GLU A 24 5.94 5.83 14.90
C GLU A 24 6.00 4.41 14.36
N LEU A 25 5.05 3.57 14.79
CA LEU A 25 4.93 2.20 14.31
C LEU A 25 4.65 2.15 12.80
N ARG A 26 3.70 2.99 12.33
CA ARG A 26 3.40 3.11 10.90
C ARG A 26 4.64 3.55 10.14
N LEU A 27 5.30 4.62 10.56
CA LEU A 27 6.49 5.14 9.88
C LEU A 27 7.63 4.13 9.86
N ALA A 28 7.83 3.36 10.94
CA ALA A 28 8.81 2.29 10.98
C ALA A 28 8.54 1.21 9.90
N VAL A 29 7.27 0.82 9.72
CA VAL A 29 6.87 -0.10 8.64
C VAL A 29 7.14 0.48 7.26
N TYR A 30 6.66 1.69 6.97
CA TYR A 30 6.80 2.31 5.65
C TYR A 30 8.26 2.60 5.30
N ARG A 31 9.07 3.08 6.24
CA ARG A 31 10.51 3.31 6.04
C ARG A 31 11.27 2.00 5.82
N SER A 32 10.89 0.91 6.47
CA SER A 32 11.48 -0.40 6.18
C SER A 32 11.19 -0.85 4.77
N PHE A 33 9.93 -0.72 4.31
CA PHE A 33 9.58 -1.01 2.92
C PHE A 33 10.36 -0.14 1.94
N ALA A 34 10.34 1.19 2.13
CA ALA A 34 11.07 2.13 1.28
C ALA A 34 12.56 1.77 1.18
N ARG A 35 13.22 1.47 2.30
CA ARG A 35 14.66 1.16 2.32
C ARG A 35 15.03 -0.22 1.78
N THR A 36 14.18 -1.24 1.98
CA THR A 36 14.60 -2.64 1.80
C THR A 36 13.75 -3.46 0.83
N GLY A 37 12.62 -2.92 0.37
CA GLY A 37 11.65 -3.68 -0.41
C GLY A 37 10.81 -4.67 0.40
N ARG A 38 10.98 -4.73 1.72
CA ARG A 38 10.40 -5.78 2.58
C ARG A 38 9.75 -5.21 3.86
N PRO A 39 8.69 -5.85 4.37
CA PRO A 39 8.13 -5.48 5.66
C PRO A 39 9.13 -5.82 6.78
N PRO A 40 9.17 -5.03 7.86
CA PRO A 40 9.92 -5.40 9.05
C PRO A 40 9.18 -6.49 9.84
N GLY A 41 9.92 -7.33 10.56
CA GLY A 41 9.33 -8.25 11.52
C GLY A 41 8.91 -7.53 12.82
N ALA A 42 8.01 -8.12 13.59
CA ALA A 42 7.59 -7.56 14.88
C ALA A 42 8.78 -7.37 15.86
N GLY A 43 9.77 -8.27 15.81
CA GLY A 43 11.01 -8.13 16.58
C GLY A 43 11.89 -6.96 16.15
N ASP A 44 11.94 -6.66 14.84
CA ASP A 44 12.70 -5.51 14.33
C ASP A 44 12.02 -4.20 14.71
N LEU A 45 10.70 -4.16 14.63
CA LEU A 45 9.88 -3.02 15.07
C LEU A 45 10.04 -2.76 16.57
N ALA A 46 9.96 -3.80 17.39
CA ALA A 46 10.15 -3.70 18.84
C ALA A 46 11.51 -3.10 19.19
N LYS A 47 12.59 -3.58 18.54
CA LYS A 47 13.94 -3.02 18.71
C LYS A 47 14.03 -1.57 18.25
N GLN A 48 13.49 -1.25 17.07
CA GLN A 48 13.54 0.09 16.49
C GLN A 48 12.81 1.12 17.35
N LEU A 49 11.71 0.71 17.99
CA LEU A 49 10.84 1.57 18.79
C LEU A 49 11.14 1.51 20.29
N ALA A 50 12.19 0.80 20.71
CA ALA A 50 12.52 0.55 22.11
C ALA A 50 11.30 0.07 22.93
N SER A 51 10.57 -0.90 22.37
CA SER A 51 9.33 -1.45 22.93
C SER A 51 9.36 -2.98 22.95
N ASP A 52 8.34 -3.59 23.54
CA ASP A 52 8.18 -5.04 23.59
C ASP A 52 7.43 -5.56 22.35
N VAL A 53 7.79 -6.75 21.87
CA VAL A 53 7.09 -7.42 20.75
C VAL A 53 5.59 -7.59 21.06
N ALA A 54 5.25 -7.83 22.34
CA ALA A 54 3.87 -7.95 22.79
C ALA A 54 3.07 -6.64 22.68
N ALA A 55 3.74 -5.48 22.72
CA ALA A 55 3.12 -4.16 22.56
C ALA A 55 3.00 -3.74 21.08
N VAL A 56 3.87 -4.24 20.20
CA VAL A 56 3.84 -3.96 18.75
C VAL A 56 2.62 -4.58 18.08
N GLN A 57 2.26 -5.82 18.43
CA GLN A 57 1.21 -6.57 17.73
C GLN A 57 -0.17 -5.90 17.80
N PRO A 58 -0.66 -5.45 18.98
CA PRO A 58 -1.89 -4.66 19.05
C PRO A 58 -1.85 -3.40 18.18
N GLY A 59 -0.72 -2.70 18.14
CA GLY A 59 -0.55 -1.51 17.29
C GLY A 59 -0.63 -1.82 15.79
N LEU A 60 -0.06 -2.94 15.34
CA LEU A 60 -0.20 -3.40 13.95
C LEU A 60 -1.66 -3.71 13.60
N VAL A 61 -2.40 -4.33 14.53
CA VAL A 61 -3.84 -4.60 14.37
C VAL A 61 -4.65 -3.30 14.30
N GLU A 62 -4.35 -2.31 15.14
CA GLU A 62 -4.98 -1.00 15.10
C GLU A 62 -4.71 -0.27 13.78
N LEU A 63 -3.46 -0.29 13.30
CA LEU A 63 -3.09 0.25 11.98
C LEU A 63 -3.80 -0.48 10.83
N ALA A 64 -3.99 -1.79 10.93
CA ALA A 64 -4.73 -2.57 9.94
C ALA A 64 -6.23 -2.22 9.95
N ARG A 65 -6.83 -2.04 11.12
CA ARG A 65 -8.22 -1.59 11.28
C ARG A 65 -8.44 -0.20 10.69
N ALA A 66 -7.47 0.69 10.88
CA ALA A 66 -7.43 2.01 10.26
C ALA A 66 -6.99 1.98 8.78
N ARG A 67 -6.81 0.78 8.21
CA ARG A 67 -6.49 0.53 6.80
C ARG A 67 -5.13 1.11 6.38
N HIS A 68 -4.20 1.34 7.29
CA HIS A 68 -2.81 1.71 6.97
C HIS A 68 -2.00 0.50 6.52
N LEU A 69 -2.31 -0.68 7.07
CA LEU A 69 -1.66 -1.96 6.80
C LEU A 69 -2.70 -3.00 6.43
N VAL A 70 -2.23 -4.11 5.87
CA VAL A 70 -3.00 -5.34 5.67
C VAL A 70 -2.20 -6.46 6.32
N LEU A 71 -2.85 -7.23 7.18
CA LEU A 71 -2.24 -8.35 7.89
C LEU A 71 -2.79 -9.68 7.36
N ASP A 72 -1.97 -10.73 7.39
CA ASP A 72 -2.44 -12.10 7.22
C ASP A 72 -3.09 -12.64 8.51
N GLN A 73 -3.55 -13.90 8.46
CA GLN A 73 -4.23 -14.58 9.57
C GLN A 73 -3.35 -14.74 10.82
N VAL A 74 -2.02 -14.64 10.69
CA VAL A 74 -1.06 -14.76 11.80
C VAL A 74 -0.47 -13.41 12.20
N GLY A 75 -1.03 -12.29 11.70
CA GLY A 75 -0.65 -10.93 12.07
C GLY A 75 0.59 -10.39 11.36
N ARG A 76 1.05 -11.03 10.28
CA ARG A 76 2.19 -10.51 9.49
C ARG A 76 1.72 -9.49 8.47
N ILE A 77 2.52 -8.46 8.26
CA ILE A 77 2.25 -7.41 7.28
C ILE A 77 2.40 -8.00 5.88
N VAL A 78 1.28 -8.07 5.14
CA VAL A 78 1.26 -8.49 3.74
C VAL A 78 1.22 -7.32 2.77
N MET A 79 0.67 -6.17 3.19
CA MET A 79 0.67 -4.95 2.39
C MET A 79 0.72 -3.69 3.26
N ALA A 80 1.34 -2.65 2.73
CA ALA A 80 1.35 -1.29 3.24
C ALA A 80 1.37 -0.34 2.04
N HIS A 81 0.22 -0.16 1.40
CA HIS A 81 0.09 0.54 0.11
C HIS A 81 0.89 1.84 0.04
N PRO A 82 1.72 2.06 -1.00
CA PRO A 82 1.77 1.28 -2.24
C PRO A 82 2.66 0.02 -2.21
N PHE A 83 3.23 -0.33 -1.04
CA PHE A 83 4.11 -1.49 -0.93
C PHE A 83 3.33 -2.80 -0.69
N SER A 84 3.85 -3.89 -1.28
CA SER A 84 3.39 -5.25 -1.00
C SER A 84 4.54 -6.12 -0.50
N ALA A 85 4.24 -7.02 0.44
CA ALA A 85 5.13 -8.11 0.83
C ALA A 85 4.84 -9.42 0.07
N VAL A 86 3.72 -9.47 -0.66
CA VAL A 86 3.30 -10.62 -1.46
C VAL A 86 3.41 -10.32 -2.95
N PRO A 87 3.88 -11.26 -3.78
CA PRO A 87 4.08 -11.04 -5.20
C PRO A 87 2.73 -11.04 -5.94
N LEU A 88 2.18 -9.86 -6.23
CA LEU A 88 0.93 -9.67 -6.98
C LEU A 88 1.17 -9.42 -8.47
N GLY A 89 2.34 -9.81 -8.98
CA GLY A 89 2.68 -9.78 -10.39
C GLY A 89 3.13 -8.42 -10.92
N PHE A 90 3.62 -7.53 -10.04
CA PHE A 90 4.28 -6.28 -10.40
C PHE A 90 5.60 -6.14 -9.64
N ALA A 91 6.70 -6.03 -10.36
CA ALA A 91 8.02 -5.77 -9.78
C ALA A 91 8.44 -4.34 -10.13
N VAL A 92 8.87 -3.59 -9.11
CA VAL A 92 9.26 -2.18 -9.24
C VAL A 92 10.69 -2.03 -8.77
N MET A 93 11.59 -1.69 -9.69
CA MET A 93 13.02 -1.56 -9.42
C MET A 93 13.41 -0.08 -9.43
N GLY A 94 13.90 0.41 -8.30
CA GLY A 94 14.55 1.71 -8.20
C GLY A 94 16.03 1.63 -8.54
N ARG A 95 16.83 2.51 -7.95
CA ARG A 95 18.29 2.54 -8.18
C ARG A 95 18.98 1.31 -7.63
N GLN A 96 18.58 0.85 -6.44
CA GLN A 96 19.23 -0.25 -5.71
C GLN A 96 18.24 -1.20 -5.03
N THR A 97 16.97 -0.81 -4.92
CA THR A 97 15.97 -1.55 -4.18
C THR A 97 14.89 -2.07 -5.12
N LEU A 98 14.54 -3.33 -4.94
CA LEU A 98 13.42 -3.98 -5.61
C LEU A 98 12.23 -4.03 -4.65
N TRP A 99 11.10 -3.45 -5.06
CA TRP A 99 9.82 -3.55 -4.37
C TRP A 99 8.86 -4.43 -5.16
N TRP A 100 7.91 -5.06 -4.45
CA TRP A 100 6.68 -5.52 -5.07
C TRP A 100 5.66 -4.39 -5.06
N GLY A 101 5.18 -4.01 -6.24
CA GLY A 101 3.98 -3.18 -6.36
C GLY A 101 2.74 -4.02 -6.07
N GLY A 102 1.83 -3.52 -5.24
CA GLY A 102 0.61 -4.25 -4.90
C GLY A 102 -0.29 -4.51 -6.12
N CYS A 103 -0.25 -3.62 -7.10
CA CYS A 103 -1.07 -3.66 -8.31
C CYS A 103 -0.56 -2.65 -9.35
N ALA A 104 -1.30 -2.46 -10.44
CA ALA A 104 -1.03 -1.42 -11.43
C ALA A 104 -0.96 -0.01 -10.78
N TRP A 105 -1.94 0.33 -9.93
CA TRP A 105 -2.02 1.61 -9.24
C TRP A 105 -0.83 1.84 -8.32
N ASP A 106 -0.62 0.92 -7.38
CA ASP A 106 0.47 0.99 -6.40
C ASP A 106 1.83 1.09 -7.09
N SER A 107 2.03 0.34 -8.18
CA SER A 107 3.30 0.37 -8.92
C SER A 107 3.58 1.74 -9.52
N PHE A 108 2.55 2.43 -10.03
CA PHE A 108 2.68 3.78 -10.58
C PHE A 108 2.77 4.84 -9.49
N ALA A 109 2.32 4.52 -8.27
CA ALA A 109 2.37 5.43 -7.12
C ALA A 109 3.69 5.37 -6.35
N LEU A 110 4.45 4.28 -6.44
CA LEU A 110 5.76 4.15 -5.81
C LEU A 110 6.74 5.30 -6.13
N PRO A 111 6.98 5.69 -7.40
CA PRO A 111 7.87 6.81 -7.70
C PRO A 111 7.34 8.17 -7.21
N GLN A 112 6.04 8.27 -6.93
CA GLN A 112 5.40 9.50 -6.44
C GLN A 112 5.64 9.71 -4.94
N VAL A 113 5.89 8.63 -4.20
CA VAL A 113 6.18 8.67 -2.76
C VAL A 113 7.65 8.46 -2.44
N LEU A 114 8.44 7.93 -3.37
CA LEU A 114 9.88 7.71 -3.29
C LEU A 114 10.62 8.74 -4.15
N LEU A 115 10.42 10.03 -3.87
CA LEU A 115 10.91 11.12 -4.73
C LEU A 115 12.42 11.07 -5.00
N ASP A 116 13.22 10.59 -4.04
CA ASP A 116 14.68 10.47 -4.19
C ASP A 116 15.13 9.39 -5.19
N GLU A 117 14.24 8.46 -5.58
CA GLU A 117 14.53 7.43 -6.58
C GLU A 117 14.48 8.00 -8.01
N GLY A 118 13.71 9.06 -8.24
CA GLY A 118 13.38 9.54 -9.58
C GLY A 118 12.48 8.56 -10.33
N GLU A 119 12.85 8.21 -11.56
CA GLU A 119 12.13 7.18 -12.32
C GLU A 119 12.45 5.78 -11.80
N VAL A 120 11.42 4.93 -11.71
CA VAL A 120 11.56 3.50 -11.37
C VAL A 120 11.11 2.64 -12.53
N LEU A 121 11.74 1.47 -12.69
CA LEU A 121 11.32 0.46 -13.66
C LEU A 121 10.14 -0.33 -13.08
N VAL A 122 8.95 -0.18 -13.67
CA VAL A 122 7.77 -0.99 -13.37
C VAL A 122 7.65 -2.10 -14.40
N SER A 123 7.58 -3.36 -13.96
CA SER A 123 7.45 -4.53 -14.85
C SER A 123 6.31 -5.46 -14.45
N THR A 124 5.61 -5.99 -15.45
CA THR A 124 4.48 -6.92 -15.28
C THR A 124 4.25 -7.77 -16.54
N ARG A 125 3.18 -8.55 -16.56
CA ARG A 125 2.68 -9.28 -17.72
C ARG A 125 1.19 -9.06 -17.91
N CYS A 126 0.77 -8.95 -19.16
CA CYS A 126 -0.64 -8.96 -19.54
C CYS A 126 -1.29 -10.27 -19.07
N PRO A 127 -2.37 -10.25 -18.27
CA PRO A 127 -3.02 -11.46 -17.80
C PRO A 127 -3.62 -12.33 -18.91
N ALA A 128 -3.96 -11.76 -20.07
CA ALA A 128 -4.63 -12.48 -21.15
C ALA A 128 -3.65 -13.24 -22.06
N CYS A 129 -2.55 -12.58 -22.45
CA CYS A 129 -1.63 -13.10 -23.46
C CYS A 129 -0.18 -13.27 -22.95
N PHE A 130 0.07 -12.98 -21.67
CA PHE A 130 1.36 -13.10 -21.00
C PHE A 130 2.50 -12.24 -21.59
N ARG A 131 2.19 -11.34 -22.53
CA ARG A 131 3.17 -10.38 -23.07
C ARG A 131 3.80 -9.60 -21.91
N PRO A 132 5.13 -9.54 -21.82
CA PRO A 132 5.80 -8.74 -20.80
C PRO A 132 5.61 -7.26 -21.09
N HIS A 133 5.50 -6.48 -20.03
CA HIS A 133 5.50 -5.03 -20.09
C HIS A 133 6.50 -4.47 -19.10
N ALA A 134 7.12 -3.36 -19.48
CA ALA A 134 8.09 -2.65 -18.69
C ALA A 134 8.04 -1.16 -19.05
N TRP A 135 8.04 -0.29 -18.04
CA TRP A 135 8.06 1.16 -18.22
C TRP A 135 8.97 1.80 -17.19
N ASN A 136 9.65 2.88 -17.57
CA ASN A 136 10.17 3.83 -16.60
C ASN A 136 9.01 4.74 -16.20
N VAL A 137 8.73 4.83 -14.90
CA VAL A 137 7.63 5.64 -14.37
C VAL A 137 8.21 6.63 -13.37
N GLY A 138 7.93 7.92 -13.56
CA GLY A 138 8.37 9.01 -12.70
C GLY A 138 7.25 9.99 -12.34
N SER A 139 7.64 11.11 -11.73
CA SER A 139 6.75 12.21 -11.28
C SER A 139 6.39 13.23 -12.37
N GLU A 140 7.11 13.24 -13.49
CA GLU A 140 6.97 14.31 -14.49
C GLU A 140 5.85 14.07 -15.51
N GLY A 141 5.50 12.80 -15.76
CA GLY A 141 4.47 12.47 -16.71
C GLY A 141 4.19 10.97 -16.82
N PRO A 142 3.09 10.59 -17.48
CA PRO A 142 2.76 9.20 -17.72
C PRO A 142 3.77 8.55 -18.67
N PRO A 143 4.03 7.24 -18.53
CA PRO A 143 4.83 6.51 -19.51
C PRO A 143 4.06 6.39 -20.83
N ASP A 144 4.79 6.30 -21.93
CA ASP A 144 4.22 6.03 -23.25
C ASP A 144 3.68 4.58 -23.34
N GLY A 145 2.61 4.41 -24.13
CA GLY A 145 2.11 3.11 -24.54
C GLY A 145 0.59 3.02 -24.59
N ASP A 146 0.11 2.15 -25.48
CA ASP A 146 -1.33 1.91 -25.70
C ASP A 146 -1.95 0.93 -24.70
N GLN A 147 -1.23 0.59 -23.62
CA GLN A 147 -1.72 -0.36 -22.64
C GLN A 147 -2.85 0.24 -21.81
N VAL A 148 -3.73 -0.63 -21.35
CA VAL A 148 -4.88 -0.23 -20.53
C VAL A 148 -4.78 -0.86 -19.16
N ALA A 149 -5.13 -0.08 -18.14
CA ALA A 149 -5.36 -0.56 -16.80
C ALA A 149 -6.81 -1.03 -16.67
N HIS A 150 -7.00 -2.20 -16.06
CA HIS A 150 -8.33 -2.74 -15.77
C HIS A 150 -8.45 -3.09 -14.29
N PHE A 151 -9.48 -2.53 -13.66
CA PHE A 151 -9.77 -2.68 -12.23
C PHE A 151 -11.08 -3.45 -12.09
N LEU A 152 -11.03 -4.63 -11.48
CA LEU A 152 -12.20 -5.50 -11.39
C LEU A 152 -13.19 -5.08 -10.29
N VAL A 153 -12.69 -4.67 -9.13
CA VAL A 153 -13.49 -4.46 -7.92
C VAL A 153 -13.86 -2.97 -7.77
N PRO A 154 -15.16 -2.62 -7.71
CA PRO A 154 -15.59 -1.24 -7.44
C PRO A 154 -15.04 -0.69 -6.13
N VAL A 155 -14.80 0.63 -6.06
CA VAL A 155 -14.16 1.30 -4.92
C VAL A 155 -14.85 0.99 -3.59
N ALA A 156 -16.18 0.97 -3.58
CA ALA A 156 -16.98 0.71 -2.38
C ALA A 156 -16.69 -0.67 -1.74
N ARG A 157 -16.20 -1.64 -2.51
CA ARG A 157 -15.93 -3.02 -2.05
C ARG A 157 -14.44 -3.35 -1.92
N MET A 158 -13.53 -2.44 -2.27
CA MET A 158 -12.09 -2.72 -2.28
C MET A 158 -11.56 -3.23 -0.94
N TRP A 159 -12.11 -2.75 0.18
CA TRP A 159 -11.66 -3.14 1.52
C TRP A 159 -12.39 -4.36 2.10
N GLU A 160 -13.31 -4.99 1.36
CA GLU A 160 -13.87 -6.30 1.73
C GLU A 160 -12.80 -7.40 1.60
N ASP A 161 -12.02 -7.36 0.52
CA ASP A 161 -10.78 -8.12 0.33
C ASP A 161 -9.80 -7.31 -0.53
N VAL A 162 -8.90 -6.59 0.14
CA VAL A 162 -7.96 -5.68 -0.52
C VAL A 162 -6.84 -6.43 -1.25
N VAL A 163 -6.48 -7.63 -0.79
CA VAL A 163 -5.47 -8.45 -1.47
C VAL A 163 -6.05 -8.98 -2.79
N HIS A 164 -7.30 -9.46 -2.76
CA HIS A 164 -8.03 -9.82 -3.98
C HIS A 164 -8.20 -8.61 -4.91
N THR A 165 -8.55 -7.44 -4.37
CA THR A 165 -8.69 -6.20 -5.15
C THR A 165 -7.39 -5.87 -5.88
N CYS A 166 -6.26 -5.77 -5.18
CA CYS A 166 -4.98 -5.41 -5.79
C CYS A 166 -4.50 -6.47 -6.78
N ARG A 167 -4.76 -7.76 -6.51
CA ARG A 167 -4.52 -8.85 -7.48
C ARG A 167 -5.26 -8.66 -8.81
N HIS A 168 -6.37 -7.93 -8.83
CA HIS A 168 -7.21 -7.70 -10.01
C HIS A 168 -7.23 -6.23 -10.49
N GLN A 169 -6.22 -5.45 -10.10
CA GLN A 169 -5.91 -4.15 -10.67
C GLN A 169 -4.67 -4.31 -11.56
N ARG A 170 -4.91 -4.58 -12.84
CA ARG A 170 -3.91 -5.15 -13.78
C ARG A 170 -3.70 -4.25 -15.00
N LEU A 171 -2.59 -4.46 -15.70
CA LEU A 171 -2.31 -3.86 -17.00
C LEU A 171 -2.45 -4.90 -18.11
N PHE A 172 -3.08 -4.50 -19.21
CA PHE A 172 -3.34 -5.33 -20.39
C PHE A 172 -2.79 -4.66 -21.64
N CYS A 173 -2.52 -5.45 -22.69
CA CYS A 173 -2.02 -4.91 -23.95
C CYS A 173 -2.99 -3.91 -24.60
N ALA A 174 -4.30 -4.18 -24.50
CA ALA A 174 -5.39 -3.40 -25.06
C ALA A 174 -6.74 -3.94 -24.50
N GLU A 175 -7.86 -3.29 -24.83
CA GLU A 175 -9.20 -3.66 -24.36
C GLU A 175 -9.63 -5.07 -24.77
N GLU A 176 -9.18 -5.57 -25.93
CA GLU A 176 -9.49 -6.91 -26.41
C GLU A 176 -8.87 -7.98 -25.50
N CYS A 177 -7.70 -7.69 -24.92
CA CYS A 177 -7.08 -8.57 -23.93
C CYS A 177 -7.88 -8.57 -22.62
N VAL A 178 -8.45 -7.43 -22.22
CA VAL A 178 -9.36 -7.37 -21.05
C VAL A 178 -10.58 -8.25 -21.31
N ASP A 179 -11.20 -8.13 -22.50
CA ASP A 179 -12.38 -8.93 -22.85
C ASP A 179 -12.07 -10.43 -22.91
N ALA A 180 -10.93 -10.81 -23.51
CA ALA A 180 -10.49 -12.19 -23.56
C ALA A 180 -10.29 -12.78 -22.16
N TRP A 181 -9.64 -12.02 -21.27
CA TRP A 181 -9.41 -12.44 -19.88
C TRP A 181 -10.71 -12.54 -19.08
N CYS A 182 -11.63 -11.59 -19.23
CA CYS A 182 -12.95 -11.65 -18.60
C CYS A 182 -13.74 -12.89 -19.05
N ARG A 183 -13.77 -13.19 -20.36
CA ARG A 183 -14.40 -14.41 -20.89
C ARG A 183 -13.76 -15.68 -20.35
N GLN A 184 -12.43 -15.73 -20.29
CA GLN A 184 -11.70 -16.92 -19.83
C GLN A 184 -11.91 -17.19 -18.34
N THR A 185 -11.98 -16.14 -17.52
CA THR A 185 -12.11 -16.28 -16.06
C THR A 185 -13.55 -16.25 -15.56
N GLY A 186 -14.53 -15.96 -16.44
CA GLY A 186 -15.92 -15.73 -16.05
C GLY A 186 -16.13 -14.45 -15.25
N SER A 187 -15.18 -13.50 -15.31
CA SER A 187 -15.24 -12.25 -14.56
C SER A 187 -16.08 -11.20 -15.29
N THR A 188 -16.93 -10.48 -14.58
CA THR A 188 -17.61 -9.29 -15.10
C THR A 188 -16.60 -8.18 -15.37
N ARG A 189 -16.65 -7.57 -16.56
CA ARG A 189 -15.76 -6.45 -16.92
C ARG A 189 -15.96 -5.27 -15.95
N GLY A 190 -14.91 -4.98 -15.18
CA GLY A 190 -14.80 -3.77 -14.36
C GLY A 190 -14.42 -2.52 -15.17
N TYR A 191 -13.73 -1.57 -14.52
CA TYR A 191 -13.36 -0.29 -15.11
C TYR A 191 -12.06 -0.37 -15.92
N VAL A 192 -12.01 0.29 -17.08
CA VAL A 192 -10.82 0.35 -17.94
C VAL A 192 -10.40 1.80 -18.13
N MET A 193 -9.09 2.06 -18.09
CA MET A 193 -8.50 3.38 -18.32
C MET A 193 -7.13 3.26 -19.01
N ASP A 194 -6.67 4.31 -19.67
CA ASP A 194 -5.33 4.38 -20.25
C ASP A 194 -4.22 4.59 -19.19
N LEU A 195 -2.96 4.46 -19.59
CA LEU A 195 -1.81 4.70 -18.70
C LEU A 195 -1.74 6.13 -18.19
N SER A 196 -2.19 7.11 -18.99
CA SER A 196 -2.21 8.52 -18.61
C SER A 196 -3.14 8.78 -17.42
N THR A 197 -4.32 8.18 -17.44
CA THR A 197 -5.31 8.26 -16.37
C THR A 197 -4.87 7.49 -15.14
N LEU A 198 -4.29 6.29 -15.32
CA LEU A 198 -3.70 5.53 -14.22
C LEU A 198 -2.59 6.32 -13.52
N TRP A 199 -1.70 6.95 -14.29
CA TRP A 199 -0.62 7.76 -13.75
C TRP A 199 -1.18 8.96 -12.97
N ARG A 200 -2.13 9.73 -13.53
CA ARG A 200 -2.77 10.84 -12.80
C ARG A 200 -3.43 10.36 -11.51
N LEU A 201 -4.11 9.22 -11.53
CA LEU A 201 -4.67 8.59 -10.34
C LEU A 201 -3.58 8.31 -9.29
N ALA A 202 -2.41 7.83 -9.72
CA ALA A 202 -1.29 7.49 -8.85
C ALA A 202 -0.53 8.70 -8.27
N SER A 203 -0.37 9.80 -9.02
CA SER A 203 0.53 10.93 -8.73
C SER A 203 0.41 11.51 -7.33
N HIS A 204 -0.81 11.68 -6.83
CA HIS A 204 -1.02 12.37 -5.55
C HIS A 204 -1.84 11.56 -4.55
N TRP A 205 -2.21 10.33 -4.88
CA TRP A 205 -3.12 9.56 -4.02
C TRP A 205 -2.54 9.29 -2.63
N TYR A 206 -1.21 9.09 -2.55
CA TYR A 206 -0.47 8.78 -1.33
C TYR A 206 0.43 9.93 -0.84
N ASP A 207 0.14 11.19 -1.20
CA ASP A 207 0.89 12.35 -0.71
C ASP A 207 1.06 12.31 0.82
N GLY A 208 2.27 12.57 1.28
CA GLY A 208 2.63 12.59 2.70
C GLY A 208 2.67 11.21 3.38
N ARG A 209 2.43 10.10 2.67
CA ARG A 209 2.27 8.78 3.31
C ARG A 209 3.53 8.24 3.98
N LEU A 210 4.72 8.73 3.63
CA LEU A 210 5.97 8.38 4.31
C LEU A 210 6.36 9.40 5.40
N ASP A 211 5.53 10.42 5.61
CA ASP A 211 5.80 11.54 6.50
C ASP A 211 4.93 11.51 7.76
N ARG A 212 5.35 12.27 8.77
CA ARG A 212 4.54 12.55 9.96
C ARG A 212 3.33 13.41 9.59
N GLY A 213 2.23 13.22 10.31
CA GLY A 213 0.97 13.92 10.08
C GLY A 213 0.15 13.38 8.92
N TYR A 214 0.53 12.24 8.32
CA TYR A 214 -0.27 11.63 7.25
C TYR A 214 -1.66 11.26 7.74
N VAL A 215 -2.67 11.81 7.08
CA VAL A 215 -4.08 11.43 7.26
C VAL A 215 -4.57 10.86 5.93
N ARG A 216 -5.28 9.73 5.99
CA ARG A 216 -5.92 9.17 4.80
C ARG A 216 -6.96 10.16 4.27
N ARG A 217 -7.09 10.26 2.95
CA ARG A 217 -8.12 11.08 2.31
C ARG A 217 -9.51 10.66 2.79
N GLU A 218 -10.28 11.64 3.27
CA GLU A 218 -11.69 11.47 3.61
C GLU A 218 -12.53 11.18 2.36
N PRO A 219 -13.70 10.52 2.47
CA PRO A 219 -14.48 10.07 1.32
C PRO A 219 -14.79 11.16 0.29
N GLU A 220 -15.21 12.35 0.74
CA GLU A 220 -15.53 13.47 -0.17
C GLU A 220 -14.29 14.01 -0.89
N ALA A 221 -13.18 14.18 -0.16
CA ALA A 221 -11.91 14.60 -0.74
C ALA A 221 -11.35 13.55 -1.71
N ALA A 222 -11.55 12.25 -1.43
CA ALA A 222 -11.21 11.17 -2.34
C ALA A 222 -12.05 11.24 -3.62
N GLN A 223 -13.37 11.40 -3.53
CA GLN A 223 -14.24 11.56 -4.70
C GLN A 223 -13.87 12.80 -5.53
N ALA A 224 -13.61 13.92 -4.87
CA ALA A 224 -13.16 15.14 -5.55
C ALA A 224 -11.87 14.87 -6.34
N TYR A 225 -10.86 14.24 -5.71
CA TYR A 225 -9.63 13.85 -6.40
C TYR A 225 -9.88 12.92 -7.59
N LEU A 226 -10.69 11.86 -7.41
CA LEU A 226 -11.00 10.90 -8.48
C LEU A 226 -11.60 11.60 -9.71
N ARG A 227 -12.48 12.60 -9.53
CA ARG A 227 -12.99 13.43 -10.65
C ARG A 227 -11.87 14.21 -11.32
N THR A 228 -10.97 14.84 -10.56
CA THR A 228 -9.88 15.67 -11.12
C THR A 228 -8.90 14.86 -11.97
N VAL A 229 -8.71 13.58 -11.69
CA VAL A 229 -7.80 12.72 -12.46
C VAL A 229 -8.46 12.08 -13.68
N GLY A 230 -9.75 12.34 -13.92
CA GLY A 230 -10.50 11.89 -15.08
C GLY A 230 -11.30 10.61 -14.87
N LEU A 231 -11.49 10.16 -13.62
CA LEU A 231 -12.30 8.98 -13.32
C LEU A 231 -13.77 9.37 -13.18
N SER A 232 -14.66 8.43 -13.48
CA SER A 232 -16.10 8.70 -13.57
C SER A 232 -16.96 7.46 -13.32
N GLY A 233 -18.22 7.70 -12.96
CA GLY A 233 -19.26 6.69 -12.86
C GLY A 233 -19.28 5.92 -11.54
N PRO A 234 -20.28 5.03 -11.39
CA PRO A 234 -20.57 4.36 -10.11
C PRO A 234 -19.48 3.40 -9.64
N PHE A 235 -18.60 2.95 -10.54
CA PHE A 235 -17.43 2.14 -10.16
C PHE A 235 -16.55 2.86 -9.12
N TRP A 236 -16.41 4.17 -9.27
CA TRP A 236 -15.62 5.04 -8.41
C TRP A 236 -16.47 5.71 -7.31
N GLY A 237 -17.77 5.42 -7.25
CA GLY A 237 -18.71 6.12 -6.38
C GLY A 237 -18.85 7.60 -6.73
N LEU A 238 -18.75 7.95 -8.02
CA LEU A 238 -18.83 9.31 -8.54
C LEU A 238 -20.13 9.61 -9.27
#